data_AF-A0AAU3RTX1-F1
#
_entry.id   AF-A0AAU3RTX1-F1
#
_cell.length_a   1.000
_cell.length_b   1.000
_cell.length_c   1.000
_cell.angle_alpha   90.00
_cell.angle_beta   90.00
_cell.angle_gamma   90.00
#
_symmetry.space_group_name_H-M   'P 1'
#
loop_
_entity.id
_entity.type
_entity.pdbx_description
1 polymer ?
#
loop_
_entity_poly.entity_id
_entity_poly.type
_entity_poly.pdbx_seq_one_letter_code
_entity_poly.pdbx_strand_id
1 'polypeptide(L)'
;MHTPSSAVAAEVRRTPGASGTAPDQARTPGRPTTAVLQHVLGALHGTARADIAAGIRPVLAAAVDEVANGPSRHAQSTLAVARAALQWPADARQLSVLPEAAQALEPFLLNPAYEPPTEAVAEPAAVYAHFRDTDPRVVRTWMSRLRILSARSGGEVVVDAYDVGSPDVPLAQRPYWQQKIVPRIAAGFICQLVISRPEELLSPATFATKQAYVQAQQYMAAWFAERNVRLVSLAKEPRQ
;
A
#
# COMPACT_ATOMS: atom_id res chain seq x y z
N MET A 1 9.09 32.35 32.09
CA MET A 1 9.05 33.26 30.93
C MET A 1 9.44 32.45 29.69
N HIS A 2 8.60 32.57 28.67
CA HIS A 2 8.73 32.17 27.26
C HIS A 2 8.96 30.71 26.83
N THR A 3 8.08 30.33 25.91
CA THR A 3 7.86 29.09 25.13
C THR A 3 8.69 29.11 23.81
N PRO A 4 8.43 28.29 22.76
CA PRO A 4 9.29 27.18 22.33
C PRO A 4 9.71 27.25 20.82
N SER A 5 10.59 26.36 20.33
CA SER A 5 10.77 26.03 18.88
C SER A 5 11.94 25.05 18.72
N SER A 6 12.02 24.10 17.79
CA SER A 6 11.29 23.88 16.54
C SER A 6 11.46 22.39 16.16
N ALA A 7 10.36 21.73 15.83
CA ALA A 7 10.36 20.44 15.14
C ALA A 7 10.56 20.73 13.65
N VAL A 8 11.71 20.35 13.09
CA VAL A 8 11.97 20.52 11.66
C VAL A 8 11.29 19.38 10.90
N ALA A 9 10.24 19.77 10.18
CA ALA A 9 9.46 18.95 9.28
C ALA A 9 10.34 18.38 8.15
N ALA A 10 10.14 17.09 7.87
CA ALA A 10 10.70 16.44 6.68
C ALA A 10 9.99 16.99 5.43
N GLU A 11 10.73 17.79 4.66
CA GLU A 11 10.28 18.39 3.42
C GLU A 11 10.25 17.33 2.30
N VAL A 12 9.06 16.78 2.04
CA VAL A 12 8.80 15.94 0.87
C VAL A 12 8.70 16.84 -0.35
N ARG A 13 9.80 16.95 -1.11
CA ARG A 13 9.79 17.62 -2.42
C ARG A 13 8.97 16.80 -3.42
N ARG A 14 7.73 17.23 -3.64
CA ARG A 14 6.88 16.80 -4.77
C ARG A 14 7.19 17.68 -5.97
N THR A 15 7.66 17.11 -7.07
CA THR A 15 7.74 17.78 -8.37
C THR A 15 6.33 18.02 -8.92
N PRO A 16 6.01 19.19 -9.48
CA PRO A 16 4.67 19.51 -9.95
C PRO A 16 4.45 19.00 -11.38
N GLY A 17 3.41 18.20 -11.58
CA GLY A 17 3.07 17.63 -12.87
C GLY A 17 1.74 16.87 -12.82
N ALA A 18 0.68 17.54 -12.37
CA ALA A 18 -0.71 17.12 -12.57
C ALA A 18 -1.61 18.34 -12.36
N SER A 19 -1.63 19.22 -13.36
CA SER A 19 -2.64 20.27 -13.48
C SER A 19 -3.97 19.62 -13.86
N GLY A 20 -4.64 19.02 -12.89
CA GLY A 20 -6.08 18.85 -12.89
C GLY A 20 -6.64 19.95 -12.02
N THR A 21 -7.28 20.95 -12.62
CA THR A 21 -8.17 21.86 -11.88
C THR A 21 -9.11 21.01 -11.04
N ALA A 22 -8.98 21.09 -9.71
CA ALA A 22 -10.00 20.60 -8.81
C ALA A 22 -11.33 21.20 -9.26
N PRO A 23 -12.38 20.42 -9.55
CA PRO A 23 -13.70 20.99 -9.50
C PRO A 23 -13.91 21.37 -8.05
N ASP A 24 -13.84 22.66 -7.79
CA ASP A 24 -14.41 23.33 -6.63
C ASP A 24 -15.94 23.17 -6.74
N GLN A 25 -16.43 21.94 -6.60
CA GLN A 25 -17.83 21.63 -6.39
C GLN A 25 -17.99 21.28 -4.93
N ALA A 26 -18.19 22.35 -4.16
CA ALA A 26 -19.01 22.41 -2.97
C ALA A 26 -19.09 21.09 -2.19
N ARG A 27 -18.15 20.90 -1.24
CA ARG A 27 -18.53 20.27 0.04
C ARG A 27 -19.85 20.90 0.45
N THR A 28 -20.95 20.18 0.28
CA THR A 28 -22.25 20.57 0.83
C THR A 28 -22.52 19.65 2.02
N PRO A 29 -21.88 19.90 3.18
CA PRO A 29 -22.19 19.21 4.44
C PRO A 29 -23.60 19.59 4.97
N GLY A 30 -24.48 20.12 4.13
CA GLY A 30 -25.82 20.58 4.47
C GLY A 30 -26.95 19.62 4.06
N ARG A 31 -26.65 18.45 3.48
CA ARG A 31 -27.70 17.47 3.17
C ARG A 31 -28.04 16.66 4.44
N PRO A 32 -29.33 16.59 4.82
CA PRO A 32 -29.74 15.92 6.06
C PRO A 32 -29.34 14.45 6.07
N THR A 33 -29.38 13.76 4.93
CA THR A 33 -28.96 12.36 4.79
C THR A 33 -27.49 12.15 5.13
N THR A 34 -26.60 13.01 4.60
CA THR A 34 -25.16 12.95 4.84
C THR A 34 -24.80 13.26 6.29
N ALA A 35 -25.41 14.30 6.87
CA ALA A 35 -25.18 14.67 8.27
C ALA A 35 -25.66 13.59 9.24
N VAL A 36 -26.80 12.96 8.95
CA VAL A 36 -27.35 11.86 9.75
C VAL A 36 -26.48 10.61 9.62
N LEU A 37 -26.01 10.26 8.42
CA LEU A 37 -25.06 9.16 8.22
C LEU A 37 -23.76 9.39 8.99
N GLN A 38 -23.19 10.59 8.93
CA GLN A 38 -21.96 10.91 9.66
C GLN A 38 -22.14 10.83 11.18
N HIS A 39 -23.29 11.31 11.69
CA HIS A 39 -23.63 11.19 13.11
C HIS A 39 -23.77 9.72 13.53
N VAL A 40 -24.44 8.91 12.72
CA VAL A 40 -24.66 7.48 12.97
C VAL A 40 -23.35 6.69 12.88
N LEU A 41 -22.52 6.93 11.86
CA LEU A 41 -21.19 6.31 11.71
C LEU A 41 -20.23 6.72 12.83
N GLY A 42 -20.33 7.95 13.34
CA GLY A 42 -19.60 8.41 14.51
C GLY A 42 -20.04 7.70 15.81
N ALA A 43 -21.35 7.48 15.98
CA ALA A 43 -21.89 6.75 17.13
C ALA A 43 -21.57 5.24 17.10
N LEU A 44 -21.27 4.68 15.93
CA LEU A 44 -21.00 3.25 15.72
C LEU A 44 -19.55 2.82 16.01
N HIS A 45 -18.62 3.75 16.16
CA HIS A 45 -17.24 3.45 16.54
C HIS A 45 -17.08 2.88 17.98
N GLY A 46 -18.16 2.68 18.73
CA GLY A 46 -18.13 2.36 20.16
C GLY A 46 -18.68 1.00 20.61
N THR A 47 -19.81 0.51 20.09
CA THR A 47 -20.39 -0.82 20.42
C THR A 47 -21.68 -1.02 19.62
N ALA A 48 -21.79 -2.13 18.87
CA ALA A 48 -22.98 -2.46 18.09
C ALA A 48 -24.13 -2.95 18.99
N ARG A 49 -25.16 -2.11 19.19
CA ARG A 49 -26.46 -2.50 19.77
C ARG A 49 -27.51 -2.64 18.69
N ALA A 50 -28.42 -3.61 18.83
CA ALA A 50 -29.55 -3.82 17.91
C ALA A 50 -30.43 -2.56 17.73
N ASP A 51 -30.51 -1.73 18.77
CA ASP A 51 -31.21 -0.44 18.80
C ASP A 51 -30.64 0.55 17.77
N ILE A 52 -29.32 0.51 17.55
CA ILE A 52 -28.63 1.35 16.57
C ILE A 52 -28.91 0.83 15.16
N ALA A 53 -29.04 -0.49 14.98
CA ALA A 53 -29.43 -1.10 13.71
C ALA A 53 -30.79 -0.60 13.22
N ALA A 54 -31.77 -0.51 14.14
CA ALA A 54 -33.08 0.05 13.84
C ALA A 54 -32.99 1.52 13.41
N GLY A 55 -32.02 2.28 13.93
CA GLY A 55 -31.73 3.65 13.50
C GLY A 55 -30.97 3.76 12.16
N ILE A 56 -30.05 2.84 11.86
CA ILE A 56 -29.25 2.86 10.62
C ILE A 56 -30.07 2.50 9.40
N ARG A 57 -30.91 1.46 9.48
CA ARG A 57 -31.66 0.94 8.33
C ARG A 57 -32.47 2.00 7.57
N PRO A 58 -33.28 2.86 8.20
CA PRO A 58 -34.02 3.90 7.48
C PRO A 58 -33.08 4.95 6.86
N VAL A 59 -31.97 5.26 7.51
CA VAL A 59 -30.97 6.21 7.01
C VAL A 59 -30.23 5.62 5.80
N LEU A 60 -29.85 4.35 5.86
CA LEU A 60 -29.22 3.62 4.76
C LEU A 60 -30.18 3.45 3.58
N ALA A 61 -31.47 3.24 3.83
CA ALA A 61 -32.49 3.20 2.77
C ALA A 61 -32.61 4.55 2.05
N ALA A 62 -32.67 5.66 2.79
CA ALA A 62 -32.67 7.00 2.20
C ALA A 62 -31.38 7.29 1.41
N ALA A 63 -30.23 6.83 1.90
CA ALA A 63 -28.95 6.94 1.20
C ALA A 63 -28.93 6.17 -0.12
N VAL A 64 -29.50 4.95 -0.12
CA VAL A 64 -29.66 4.14 -1.33
C VAL A 64 -30.54 4.84 -2.35
N ASP A 65 -31.65 5.46 -1.93
CA ASP A 65 -32.54 6.19 -2.82
C ASP A 65 -31.88 7.45 -3.41
N GLU A 66 -31.08 8.15 -2.61
CA GLU A 66 -30.33 9.34 -3.06
C GLU A 66 -29.23 8.98 -4.07
N VAL A 67 -28.49 7.90 -3.84
CA VAL A 67 -27.43 7.42 -4.75
C VAL A 67 -28.00 6.69 -5.97
N ALA A 68 -29.25 6.22 -5.95
CA ALA A 68 -29.88 5.45 -7.05
C ALA A 68 -29.87 6.16 -8.41
N ASN A 69 -29.74 7.50 -8.43
CA ASN A 69 -29.65 8.30 -9.65
C ASN A 69 -28.20 8.54 -10.14
N GLY A 70 -27.20 7.94 -9.48
CA GLY A 70 -25.79 8.05 -9.84
C GLY A 70 -25.43 7.28 -11.12
N PRO A 71 -24.74 7.89 -12.11
CA PRO A 71 -24.45 7.25 -13.40
C PRO A 71 -23.23 6.30 -13.39
N SER A 72 -22.42 6.29 -12.33
CA SER A 72 -21.17 5.50 -12.31
C SER A 72 -21.43 4.02 -12.01
N ARG A 73 -20.68 3.13 -12.68
CA ARG A 73 -20.73 1.67 -12.44
C ARG A 73 -20.43 1.33 -10.97
N HIS A 74 -19.55 2.11 -10.34
CA HIS A 74 -19.17 1.94 -8.94
C HIS A 74 -20.28 2.33 -7.96
N ALA A 75 -21.07 3.37 -8.28
CA ALA A 75 -22.27 3.69 -7.51
C ALA A 75 -23.27 2.53 -7.59
N GLN A 76 -23.48 1.97 -8.80
CA GLN A 76 -24.39 0.84 -9.00
C GLN A 76 -23.98 -0.42 -8.24
N SER A 77 -22.69 -0.77 -8.22
CA SER A 77 -22.20 -1.91 -7.42
C SER A 77 -22.37 -1.68 -5.93
N THR A 78 -22.08 -0.47 -5.45
CA THR A 78 -22.21 -0.11 -4.04
C THR A 78 -23.67 -0.11 -3.58
N LEU A 79 -24.58 0.39 -4.43
CA LEU A 79 -26.03 0.31 -4.23
C LEU A 79 -26.51 -1.14 -4.10
N ALA A 80 -25.99 -2.05 -4.93
CA ALA A 80 -26.37 -3.46 -4.86
C ALA A 80 -25.98 -4.09 -3.51
N VAL A 81 -24.78 -3.80 -3.01
CA VAL A 81 -24.30 -4.27 -1.70
C VAL A 81 -25.13 -3.67 -0.57
N ALA A 82 -25.38 -2.36 -0.59
CA ALA A 82 -26.18 -1.69 0.43
C ALA A 82 -27.64 -2.18 0.46
N ARG A 83 -28.25 -2.44 -0.70
CA ARG A 83 -29.58 -3.06 -0.79
C ARG A 83 -29.60 -4.47 -0.25
N ALA A 84 -28.56 -5.28 -0.52
CA ALA A 84 -28.44 -6.61 0.05
C ALA A 84 -28.34 -6.57 1.58
N ALA A 85 -27.55 -5.63 2.14
CA ALA A 85 -27.44 -5.42 3.58
C ALA A 85 -28.79 -5.05 4.22
N LEU A 86 -29.63 -4.27 3.54
CA LEU A 86 -30.99 -3.92 3.99
C LEU A 86 -31.99 -5.09 3.93
N GLN A 87 -31.71 -6.16 3.18
CA GLN A 87 -32.58 -7.35 3.13
C GLN A 87 -32.30 -8.32 4.27
N TRP A 88 -31.14 -8.22 4.92
CA TRP A 88 -30.76 -9.12 5.99
C TRP A 88 -31.57 -8.84 7.26
N PRO A 89 -31.92 -9.87 8.06
CA PRO A 89 -32.52 -9.67 9.37
C PRO A 89 -31.66 -8.76 10.25
N ALA A 90 -32.29 -7.92 11.08
CA ALA A 90 -31.57 -7.08 12.05
C ALA A 90 -31.14 -7.92 13.27
N ASP A 91 -30.31 -8.95 13.03
CA ASP A 91 -29.72 -9.76 14.10
C ASP A 91 -28.35 -9.22 14.52
N ALA A 92 -27.94 -9.52 15.75
CA ALA A 92 -26.70 -9.01 16.34
C ALA A 92 -25.43 -9.42 15.57
N ARG A 93 -25.47 -10.51 14.79
CA ARG A 93 -24.31 -11.04 14.05
C ARG A 93 -24.10 -10.33 12.72
N GLN A 94 -25.15 -9.72 12.18
CA GLN A 94 -25.14 -9.03 10.89
C GLN A 94 -25.06 -7.50 11.03
N LEU A 95 -24.99 -6.98 12.26
CA LEU A 95 -24.90 -5.55 12.55
C LEU A 95 -23.63 -4.87 12.03
N SER A 96 -22.55 -5.61 11.77
CA SER A 96 -21.32 -5.04 11.21
C SER A 96 -21.48 -4.62 9.74
N VAL A 97 -22.45 -5.19 9.03
CA VAL A 97 -22.60 -4.99 7.58
C VAL A 97 -23.36 -3.70 7.23
N LEU A 98 -24.26 -3.25 8.10
CA LEU A 98 -24.99 -1.98 7.90
C LEU A 98 -24.07 -0.74 7.97
N PRO A 99 -23.16 -0.61 8.96
CA PRO A 99 -22.15 0.45 8.99
C PRO A 99 -21.19 0.41 7.79
N GLU A 100 -20.75 -0.77 7.37
CA GLU A 100 -19.86 -0.94 6.21
C GLU A 100 -20.54 -0.48 4.91
N ALA A 101 -21.81 -0.88 4.71
CA ALA A 101 -22.60 -0.42 3.57
C ALA A 101 -22.84 1.11 3.58
N ALA A 102 -23.08 1.68 4.76
CA ALA A 102 -23.23 3.13 4.94
C ALA A 102 -21.93 3.89 4.61
N GLN A 103 -20.78 3.41 5.09
CA GLN A 103 -19.47 3.98 4.76
C GLN A 103 -19.17 3.90 3.27
N ALA A 104 -19.51 2.79 2.62
CA ALA A 104 -19.28 2.62 1.19
C ALA A 104 -20.11 3.61 0.34
N LEU A 105 -21.31 3.99 0.79
CA LEU A 105 -22.16 4.97 0.10
C LEU A 105 -21.76 6.43 0.34
N GLU A 106 -21.11 6.74 1.46
CA GLU A 106 -20.76 8.12 1.85
C GLU A 106 -20.06 8.93 0.73
N PRO A 107 -19.04 8.39 0.03
CA PRO A 107 -18.37 9.13 -1.05
C PRO A 107 -19.31 9.53 -2.19
N PHE A 108 -20.29 8.69 -2.52
CA PHE A 108 -21.24 8.93 -3.61
C PHE A 108 -22.33 9.94 -3.23
N LEU A 109 -22.68 10.01 -1.95
CA LEU A 109 -23.58 11.06 -1.43
C LEU A 109 -22.91 12.43 -1.44
N LEU A 110 -21.61 12.47 -1.16
CA LEU A 110 -20.81 13.69 -1.18
C LEU A 110 -20.47 14.13 -2.61
N ASN A 111 -20.18 13.17 -3.49
CA ASN A 111 -19.84 13.41 -4.88
C ASN A 111 -20.41 12.28 -5.76
N PRO A 112 -21.51 12.52 -6.50
CA PRO A 112 -22.10 11.52 -7.41
C PRO A 112 -21.16 11.04 -8.52
N ALA A 113 -20.12 11.82 -8.86
CA ALA A 113 -19.09 11.49 -9.83
C ALA A 113 -17.84 10.87 -9.17
N TYR A 114 -17.93 10.42 -7.91
CA TYR A 114 -16.84 9.74 -7.23
C TYR A 114 -16.44 8.46 -8.00
N GLU A 115 -15.17 8.39 -8.37
CA GLU A 115 -14.52 7.16 -8.81
C GLU A 115 -13.65 6.65 -7.66
N PRO A 116 -13.90 5.42 -7.17
CA PRO A 116 -13.05 4.86 -6.14
C PRO A 116 -11.62 4.75 -6.68
N PRO A 117 -10.60 5.07 -5.86
CA PRO A 117 -9.23 4.78 -6.24
C PRO A 117 -9.16 3.28 -6.55
N THR A 118 -8.74 2.93 -7.76
CA THR A 118 -8.49 1.53 -8.12
C THR A 118 -7.53 1.01 -7.06
N GLU A 119 -7.93 -0.02 -6.31
CA GLU A 119 -7.00 -0.68 -5.38
C GLU A 119 -5.75 -0.99 -6.18
N ALA A 120 -4.63 -0.36 -5.81
CA ALA A 120 -3.37 -0.63 -6.44
C ALA A 120 -3.08 -2.09 -6.16
N VAL A 121 -3.29 -2.96 -7.16
CA VAL A 121 -2.99 -4.38 -7.06
C VAL A 121 -1.53 -4.45 -6.63
N ALA A 122 -1.31 -5.01 -5.44
CA ALA A 122 0.02 -5.04 -4.86
C ALA A 122 0.95 -5.77 -5.84
N GLU A 123 2.04 -5.10 -6.18
CA GLU A 123 3.00 -5.59 -7.17
C GLU A 123 3.74 -6.81 -6.60
N PRO A 124 3.76 -7.97 -7.27
CA PRO A 124 4.47 -9.13 -6.75
C PRO A 124 5.97 -8.82 -6.59
N ALA A 125 6.44 -8.95 -5.35
CA ALA A 125 7.75 -8.52 -4.92
C ALA A 125 8.58 -9.67 -4.35
N ALA A 126 9.89 -9.58 -4.56
CA ALA A 126 10.88 -10.39 -3.87
C ALA A 126 11.63 -9.56 -2.83
N VAL A 127 11.96 -10.19 -1.70
CA VAL A 127 12.90 -9.66 -0.71
C VAL A 127 14.18 -10.47 -0.74
N TYR A 128 15.32 -9.78 -0.83
CA TYR A 128 16.63 -10.39 -0.76
C TYR A 128 17.55 -9.65 0.21
N ALA A 129 18.33 -10.38 0.99
CA ALA A 129 19.36 -9.83 1.86
C ALA A 129 20.61 -10.72 1.88
N HIS A 130 21.76 -10.14 2.20
CA HIS A 130 22.99 -10.90 2.38
C HIS A 130 23.62 -10.58 3.74
N PHE A 131 23.81 -11.60 4.56
CA PHE A 131 24.34 -11.47 5.91
C PHE A 131 25.76 -12.01 6.01
N ARG A 132 26.58 -11.44 6.90
CA ARG A 132 27.92 -11.98 7.20
C ARG A 132 27.86 -13.15 8.17
N ASP A 133 26.85 -13.17 9.02
CA ASP A 133 26.68 -14.15 10.09
C ASP A 133 25.18 -14.48 10.25
N THR A 134 24.89 -15.63 10.85
CA THR A 134 23.58 -16.27 10.92
C THR A 134 22.77 -15.89 12.17
N ASP A 135 23.05 -14.79 12.87
CA ASP A 135 22.28 -14.40 14.07
C ASP A 135 20.77 -14.33 13.72
N PRO A 136 19.95 -15.27 14.24
CA PRO A 136 18.55 -15.39 13.83
C PRO A 136 17.71 -14.15 14.17
N ARG A 137 18.09 -13.41 15.22
CA ARG A 137 17.39 -12.18 15.64
C ARG A 137 17.67 -11.06 14.66
N VAL A 138 18.92 -10.92 14.24
CA VAL A 138 19.35 -9.92 13.25
C VAL A 138 18.70 -10.21 11.90
N VAL A 139 18.77 -11.47 11.43
CA VAL A 139 18.14 -11.89 10.16
C VAL A 139 16.65 -11.59 10.17
N ARG A 140 15.92 -12.00 11.22
CA ARG A 140 14.48 -11.75 11.33
C ARG A 140 14.16 -10.26 11.29
N THR A 141 14.87 -9.46 12.09
CA THR A 141 14.65 -8.01 12.18
C THR A 141 14.87 -7.33 10.83
N TRP A 142 15.94 -7.68 10.13
CA TRP A 142 16.26 -7.11 8.82
C TRP A 142 15.27 -7.54 7.73
N MET A 143 14.91 -8.83 7.67
CA MET A 143 13.92 -9.31 6.71
C MET A 143 12.56 -8.66 6.95
N SER A 144 12.14 -8.47 8.21
CA SER A 144 10.93 -7.73 8.55
C SER A 144 10.99 -6.28 8.05
N ARG A 145 12.13 -5.59 8.18
CA ARG A 145 12.30 -4.22 7.66
C ARG A 145 12.13 -4.17 6.13
N LEU A 146 12.70 -5.13 5.40
CA LEU A 146 12.56 -5.18 3.94
C LEU A 146 11.14 -5.53 3.50
N ARG A 147 10.43 -6.41 4.21
CA ARG A 147 9.00 -6.68 3.96
C ARG A 147 8.14 -5.43 4.18
N ILE A 148 8.40 -4.65 5.24
CA ILE A 148 7.72 -3.38 5.49
C ILE A 148 8.03 -2.38 4.37
N LEU A 149 9.29 -2.31 3.90
CA LEU A 149 9.66 -1.47 2.76
C LEU A 149 8.89 -1.86 1.50
N SER A 150 8.79 -3.17 1.20
CA SER A 150 8.00 -3.69 0.08
C SER A 150 6.56 -3.19 0.14
N ALA A 151 5.89 -3.40 1.28
CA ALA A 151 4.51 -2.97 1.46
C ALA A 151 4.33 -1.45 1.29
N ARG A 152 5.26 -0.64 1.80
CA ARG A 152 5.24 0.83 1.65
C ARG A 152 5.42 1.29 0.20
N SER A 153 6.14 0.51 -0.60
CA SER A 153 6.31 0.76 -2.04
C SER A 153 5.22 0.14 -2.92
N GLY A 154 4.16 -0.42 -2.31
CA GLY A 154 3.04 -1.03 -3.05
C GLY A 154 3.31 -2.47 -3.50
N GLY A 155 4.31 -3.15 -2.94
CA GLY A 155 4.67 -4.52 -3.30
C GLY A 155 4.24 -5.57 -2.27
N GLU A 156 3.71 -6.70 -2.74
CA GLU A 156 3.39 -7.89 -1.93
C GLU A 156 4.52 -8.92 -2.03
N VAL A 157 5.08 -9.32 -0.89
CA VAL A 157 6.23 -10.23 -0.87
C VAL A 157 5.78 -11.67 -1.16
N VAL A 158 6.01 -12.13 -2.40
CA VAL A 158 5.72 -13.51 -2.84
C VAL A 158 6.91 -14.46 -2.66
N VAL A 159 8.11 -13.91 -2.48
CA VAL A 159 9.31 -14.69 -2.19
C VAL A 159 10.26 -13.90 -1.31
N ASP A 160 10.90 -14.61 -0.39
CA ASP A 160 12.05 -14.09 0.33
C ASP A 160 13.23 -15.07 0.33
N ALA A 161 14.42 -14.50 0.35
CA ALA A 161 15.67 -15.22 0.38
C ALA A 161 16.73 -14.41 1.10
N TYR A 162 17.65 -15.11 1.75
CA TYR A 162 18.87 -14.51 2.24
C TYR A 162 20.01 -15.50 2.10
N ASP A 163 21.20 -15.00 1.81
CA ASP A 163 22.43 -15.79 1.81
C ASP A 163 23.33 -15.34 2.97
N VAL A 164 24.19 -16.25 3.43
CA VAL A 164 25.15 -15.98 4.51
C VAL A 164 26.56 -16.27 4.02
N GLY A 165 27.46 -15.30 4.19
CA GLY A 165 28.85 -15.46 3.78
C GLY A 165 29.59 -14.13 3.61
N SER A 166 30.72 -14.20 2.90
CA SER A 166 31.48 -12.98 2.56
C SER A 166 30.69 -12.13 1.55
N PRO A 167 30.61 -10.80 1.75
CA PRO A 167 29.93 -9.90 0.80
C PRO A 167 30.58 -9.92 -0.59
N ASP A 168 31.82 -10.37 -0.69
CA ASP A 168 32.59 -10.44 -1.93
C ASP A 168 32.28 -11.70 -2.75
N VAL A 169 31.45 -12.61 -2.22
CA VAL A 169 30.96 -13.76 -2.98
C VAL A 169 30.04 -13.24 -4.11
N PRO A 170 30.35 -13.54 -5.39
CA PRO A 170 29.52 -13.12 -6.51
C PRO A 170 28.10 -13.67 -6.42
N LEU A 171 27.09 -12.90 -6.87
CA LEU A 171 25.67 -13.35 -6.91
C LEU A 171 25.47 -14.70 -7.61
N ALA A 172 26.28 -14.99 -8.63
CA ALA A 172 26.26 -16.27 -9.35
C ALA A 172 26.49 -17.49 -8.43
N GLN A 173 27.21 -17.30 -7.33
CA GLN A 173 27.61 -18.36 -6.40
C GLN A 173 26.73 -18.40 -5.13
N ARG A 174 25.76 -17.49 -5.02
CA ARG A 174 24.90 -17.39 -3.84
C ARG A 174 23.69 -18.32 -3.97
N PRO A 175 23.57 -19.35 -3.12
CA PRO A 175 22.65 -20.45 -3.35
C PRO A 175 21.19 -20.01 -3.35
N TYR A 176 20.75 -19.22 -2.35
CA TYR A 176 19.34 -18.83 -2.26
C TYR A 176 18.98 -17.74 -3.29
N TRP A 177 19.92 -16.88 -3.67
CA TRP A 177 19.74 -16.01 -4.82
C TRP A 177 19.44 -16.81 -6.11
N GLN A 178 20.27 -17.80 -6.43
CA GLN A 178 20.11 -18.63 -7.64
C GLN A 178 18.89 -19.54 -7.60
N GLN A 179 18.56 -20.11 -6.44
CA GLN A 179 17.46 -21.07 -6.31
C GLN A 179 16.10 -20.39 -6.15
N LYS A 180 16.03 -19.21 -5.51
CA LYS A 180 14.76 -18.56 -5.19
C LYS A 180 14.50 -17.32 -6.03
N ILE A 181 15.47 -16.43 -6.20
CA ILE A 181 15.24 -15.11 -6.77
C ILE A 181 15.33 -15.14 -8.30
N VAL A 182 16.44 -15.63 -8.86
CA VAL A 182 16.68 -15.65 -10.31
C VAL A 182 15.54 -16.35 -11.10
N PRO A 183 15.01 -17.51 -10.68
CA PRO A 183 13.96 -18.19 -11.45
C PRO A 183 12.65 -17.39 -11.49
N ARG A 184 12.34 -16.63 -10.44
CA ARG A 184 11.12 -15.82 -10.36
C ARG A 184 11.23 -14.55 -11.20
N ILE A 185 12.42 -13.96 -11.27
CA ILE A 185 12.71 -12.88 -12.20
C ILE A 185 12.63 -13.38 -13.65
N ALA A 186 13.27 -14.51 -13.95
CA ALA A 186 13.29 -15.08 -15.30
C ALA A 186 11.89 -15.48 -15.78
N ALA A 187 11.02 -15.95 -14.88
CA ALA A 187 9.64 -16.29 -15.18
C ALA A 187 8.68 -15.08 -15.19
N GLY A 188 9.15 -13.88 -14.87
CA GLY A 188 8.30 -12.68 -14.79
C GLY A 188 7.29 -12.70 -13.64
N PHE A 189 7.51 -13.52 -12.61
CA PHE A 189 6.61 -13.64 -11.45
C PHE A 189 6.76 -12.50 -10.44
N ILE A 190 7.84 -11.72 -10.56
CA ILE A 190 8.04 -10.54 -9.72
C ILE A 190 8.28 -9.33 -10.62
N CYS A 191 7.73 -8.19 -10.23
CA CYS A 191 7.99 -6.89 -10.84
C CYS A 191 8.74 -5.96 -9.88
N GLN A 192 9.00 -6.40 -8.64
CA GLN A 192 9.76 -5.64 -7.67
C GLN A 192 10.79 -6.52 -6.94
N LEU A 193 12.02 -6.00 -6.78
CA LEU A 193 13.06 -6.59 -5.93
C LEU A 193 13.45 -5.60 -4.83
N VAL A 194 13.29 -6.03 -3.59
CA VAL A 194 13.61 -5.25 -2.39
C VAL A 194 14.88 -5.79 -1.75
N ILE A 195 15.87 -4.90 -1.60
CA ILE A 195 17.17 -5.18 -1.00
C ILE A 195 17.49 -4.14 0.07
N SER A 196 18.50 -4.38 0.92
CA SER A 196 18.90 -3.34 1.87
C SER A 196 19.67 -2.23 1.15
N ARG A 197 20.61 -2.60 0.28
CA ARG A 197 21.49 -1.68 -0.44
C ARG A 197 22.03 -2.30 -1.73
N PRO A 198 22.29 -1.53 -2.79
CA PRO A 198 22.81 -2.06 -4.07
C PRO A 198 24.11 -2.86 -3.93
N GLU A 199 24.94 -2.54 -2.92
CA GLU A 199 26.19 -3.24 -2.64
C GLU A 199 25.99 -4.70 -2.21
N GLU A 200 24.77 -5.10 -1.81
CA GLU A 200 24.45 -6.50 -1.60
C GLU A 200 24.44 -7.30 -2.89
N LEU A 201 24.06 -6.67 -4.00
CA LEU A 201 24.04 -7.31 -5.30
C LEU A 201 25.42 -7.26 -5.96
N LEU A 202 26.12 -6.14 -5.82
CA LEU A 202 27.44 -5.92 -6.42
C LEU A 202 28.38 -5.30 -5.38
N SER A 203 29.31 -6.09 -4.83
CA SER A 203 30.32 -5.56 -3.91
C SER A 203 31.29 -4.66 -4.68
N PRO A 204 31.53 -3.41 -4.26
CA PRO A 204 32.55 -2.56 -4.88
C PRO A 204 33.95 -3.15 -4.80
N ALA A 205 34.23 -3.97 -3.78
CA ALA A 205 35.55 -4.55 -3.53
C ALA A 205 35.96 -5.63 -4.56
N THR A 206 34.99 -6.18 -5.31
CA THR A 206 35.28 -7.18 -6.35
C THR A 206 35.72 -6.55 -7.67
N PHE A 207 35.79 -5.21 -7.76
CA PHE A 207 36.14 -4.49 -8.99
C PHE A 207 37.47 -3.75 -8.84
N ALA A 208 38.36 -3.94 -9.82
CA ALA A 208 39.68 -3.30 -9.83
C ALA A 208 39.62 -1.77 -9.96
N THR A 209 38.55 -1.22 -10.56
CA THR A 209 38.38 0.21 -10.75
C THR A 209 36.94 0.64 -10.46
N LYS A 210 36.79 1.90 -10.03
CA LYS A 210 35.47 2.54 -9.85
C LYS A 210 34.66 2.54 -11.15
N GLN A 211 35.31 2.66 -12.30
CA GLN A 211 34.65 2.65 -13.61
C GLN A 211 34.04 1.28 -13.93
N ALA A 212 34.76 0.19 -13.64
CA ALA A 212 34.24 -1.17 -13.82
C ALA A 212 33.02 -1.43 -12.91
N TYR A 213 33.06 -0.93 -11.68
CA TYR A 213 31.92 -1.02 -10.76
C TYR A 213 30.68 -0.29 -11.30
N VAL A 214 30.83 0.95 -11.79
CA VAL A 214 29.73 1.72 -12.37
C VAL A 214 29.14 1.03 -13.60
N GLN A 215 29.98 0.48 -14.49
CA GLN A 215 29.52 -0.29 -15.64
C GLN A 215 28.73 -1.54 -15.23
N ALA A 216 29.17 -2.26 -14.20
CA ALA A 216 28.45 -3.42 -13.67
C ALA A 216 27.08 -3.03 -13.08
N GLN A 217 26.99 -1.89 -12.37
CA GLN A 217 25.72 -1.37 -11.87
C GLN A 217 24.76 -1.02 -13.02
N GLN A 218 25.26 -0.38 -14.08
CA GLN A 218 24.46 -0.04 -15.26
C GLN A 218 23.96 -1.29 -15.98
N TYR A 219 24.82 -2.30 -16.16
CA TYR A 219 24.44 -3.58 -16.75
C TYR A 219 23.34 -4.27 -15.92
N MET A 220 23.49 -4.31 -14.60
CA MET A 220 22.50 -4.90 -13.70
C MET A 220 21.17 -4.14 -13.75
N ALA A 221 21.19 -2.82 -13.78
CA ALA A 221 19.98 -2.00 -13.91
C ALA A 221 19.27 -2.26 -15.25
N ALA A 222 20.01 -2.38 -16.35
CA ALA A 222 19.45 -2.75 -17.65
C ALA A 222 18.83 -4.16 -17.63
N TRP A 223 19.51 -5.13 -17.04
CA TRP A 223 19.02 -6.50 -16.90
C TRP A 223 17.69 -6.59 -16.14
N PHE A 224 17.54 -5.79 -15.07
CA PHE A 224 16.28 -5.69 -14.33
C PHE A 224 15.20 -4.96 -15.14
N ALA A 225 15.54 -3.88 -15.83
CA ALA A 225 14.60 -3.11 -16.66
C ALA A 225 14.03 -3.95 -17.81
N GLU A 226 14.87 -4.73 -18.51
CA GLU A 226 14.45 -5.69 -19.54
C GLU A 226 13.41 -6.70 -19.04
N ARG A 227 13.41 -6.98 -17.73
CA ARG A 227 12.54 -7.97 -17.08
C ARG A 227 11.39 -7.32 -16.30
N ASN A 228 11.17 -6.02 -16.49
CA ASN A 228 10.17 -5.22 -15.77
C ASN A 228 10.30 -5.34 -14.24
N VAL A 229 11.52 -5.48 -13.72
CA VAL A 229 11.80 -5.54 -12.29
C VAL A 229 12.29 -4.18 -11.80
N ARG A 230 11.54 -3.56 -10.88
CA ARG A 230 11.97 -2.35 -10.18
C ARG A 230 12.81 -2.71 -8.96
N LEU A 231 13.97 -2.10 -8.82
CA LEU A 231 14.80 -2.22 -7.63
C LEU A 231 14.38 -1.20 -6.57
N VAL A 232 14.10 -1.68 -5.36
CA VAL A 232 13.78 -0.85 -4.19
C VAL A 232 14.82 -1.14 -3.10
N SER A 233 15.40 -0.09 -2.53
CA SER A 233 16.40 -0.22 -1.46
C SER A 233 16.12 0.73 -0.31
N LEU A 234 16.67 0.45 0.87
CA LEU A 234 16.63 1.40 1.97
C LEU A 234 17.45 2.63 1.58
N ALA A 235 16.90 3.83 1.77
CA ALA A 235 17.67 5.05 1.62
C ALA A 235 18.93 4.96 2.51
N LYS A 236 20.08 5.40 2.00
CA LYS A 236 21.30 5.49 2.81
C LYS A 236 20.99 6.30 4.07
N GLU A 237 21.01 5.67 5.24
CA GLU A 237 21.12 6.41 6.48
C GLU A 237 22.40 7.27 6.39
N PRO A 238 22.33 8.58 6.69
CA PRO A 238 23.53 9.36 6.84
C PRO A 238 24.32 8.73 8.00
N ARG A 239 25.56 8.34 7.72
CA ARG A 239 26.48 7.87 8.75
C ARG A 239 26.58 8.96 9.81
N GLN A 240 26.07 8.69 11.01
CA GLN A 240 26.47 9.43 12.21
C GLN A 240 27.87 8.99 12.62
#